data_AF-A0A1H4P860-F1
#
_entry.id   AF-A0A1H4P860-F1
#
_cell.length_a   1.000
_cell.length_b   1.000
_cell.length_c   1.000
_cell.angle_alpha   90.00
_cell.angle_beta   90.00
_cell.angle_gamma   90.00
#
_symmetry.space_group_name_H-M   'P 1'
#
loop_
_entity.id
_entity.type
_entity.pdbx_description
1 polymer ?
#
loop_
_entity_poly.entity_id
_entity_poly.type
_entity_poly.pdbx_seq_one_letter_code
_entity_poly.pdbx_strand_id
1 'polypeptide(L)'
;MTRLAEAKLTVPEAAYVAGVTEKIVNREIDARIMRVIGRSRHRAVSGLDVLYLGATRDVREDMSPQLRKRLHDAITTAVKEARKIAKLDMFELPIAAVEKEMRQQFDTLERMKRDLIESRAGVRAGEPVVKGTRIPARQIADLVRQGAKSEELQHEFDLTREQIEAAIIFDRVTPKRGRPRIRKLRVTEHVPADR
;
A
#
# COMPACT_ATOMS: atom_id res chain seq x y z
N MET A 1 5.18 21.42 3.75
CA MET A 1 4.47 20.14 3.96
C MET A 1 5.48 19.01 3.92
N THR A 2 5.24 17.89 4.61
CA THR A 2 6.18 16.75 4.62
C THR A 2 6.14 15.99 3.30
N ARG A 3 7.23 15.27 2.98
CA ARG A 3 7.32 14.43 1.77
C ARG A 3 6.17 13.41 1.69
N LEU A 4 5.73 12.89 2.83
CA LEU A 4 4.57 12.01 2.91
C LEU A 4 3.30 12.73 2.46
N ALA A 5 3.00 13.94 2.96
CA ALA A 5 1.76 14.66 2.66
C ALA A 5 1.54 14.90 1.14
N GLU A 6 2.62 15.05 0.38
CA GLU A 6 2.61 15.26 -1.07
C GLU A 6 2.65 13.96 -1.88
N ALA A 7 2.90 12.81 -1.22
CA ALA A 7 3.03 11.53 -1.88
C ALA A 7 1.70 11.02 -2.45
N LYS A 8 1.81 10.22 -3.51
CA LYS A 8 0.71 9.48 -4.12
C LYS A 8 1.00 8.00 -3.99
N LEU A 9 0.24 7.31 -3.15
CA LEU A 9 0.47 5.91 -2.82
C LEU A 9 -0.61 5.04 -3.45
N THR A 10 -0.24 3.89 -4.00
CA THR A 10 -1.23 2.87 -4.39
C THR A 10 -1.97 2.34 -3.16
N VAL A 11 -3.11 1.69 -3.33
CA VAL A 11 -3.90 1.14 -2.21
C VAL A 11 -3.08 0.20 -1.30
N PRO A 12 -2.28 -0.75 -1.82
CA PRO A 12 -1.43 -1.59 -0.98
C PRO A 12 -0.33 -0.82 -0.25
N GLU A 13 0.28 0.17 -0.91
CA GLU A 13 1.31 1.02 -0.29
C GLU A 13 0.71 1.88 0.84
N ALA A 14 -0.44 2.49 0.61
CA ALA A 14 -1.16 3.25 1.60
C ALA A 14 -1.58 2.37 2.79
N ALA A 15 -2.03 1.14 2.52
CA ALA A 15 -2.36 0.18 3.57
C ALA A 15 -1.14 -0.15 4.43
N TYR A 16 0.02 -0.38 3.79
CA TYR A 16 1.28 -0.61 4.49
C TYR A 16 1.69 0.59 5.34
N VAL A 17 1.74 1.79 4.75
CA VAL A 17 2.19 3.02 5.42
C VAL A 17 1.23 3.52 6.50
N ALA A 18 -0.07 3.18 6.40
CA ALA A 18 -1.04 3.48 7.46
C ALA A 18 -1.13 2.40 8.54
N GLY A 19 -0.43 1.26 8.37
CA GLY A 19 -0.59 0.11 9.25
C GLY A 19 -1.99 -0.52 9.23
N VAL A 20 -2.70 -0.42 8.10
CA VAL A 20 -4.06 -0.97 7.92
C VAL A 20 -4.09 -2.05 6.84
N THR A 21 -5.25 -2.67 6.64
CA THR A 21 -5.50 -3.62 5.55
C THR A 21 -6.01 -2.91 4.30
N GLU A 22 -5.76 -3.48 3.11
CA GLU A 22 -6.31 -2.95 1.86
C GLU A 22 -7.84 -2.87 1.86
N LYS A 23 -8.51 -3.79 2.59
CA LYS A 23 -9.96 -3.79 2.76
C LYS A 23 -10.44 -2.48 3.40
N ILE A 24 -9.71 -1.97 4.39
CA ILE A 24 -10.03 -0.71 5.05
C ILE A 24 -9.89 0.46 4.09
N VAL A 25 -8.76 0.54 3.37
CA VAL A 25 -8.52 1.59 2.37
C VAL A 25 -9.62 1.62 1.31
N ASN A 26 -9.99 0.45 0.77
CA ASN A 26 -11.08 0.35 -0.21
C ASN A 26 -12.43 0.75 0.39
N ARG A 27 -12.72 0.38 1.63
CA ARG A 27 -13.98 0.75 2.31
C ARG A 27 -14.13 2.26 2.48
N GLU A 28 -13.04 2.95 2.83
CA GLU A 28 -13.01 4.42 2.96
C GLU A 28 -13.18 5.12 1.59
N ILE A 29 -12.61 4.54 0.53
CA ILE A 29 -12.82 4.99 -0.86
C ILE A 29 -14.29 4.80 -1.28
N ASP A 30 -14.85 3.61 -1.05
CA ASP A 30 -16.23 3.28 -1.41
C ASP A 30 -17.24 4.14 -0.65
N ALA A 31 -16.95 4.45 0.62
CA ALA A 31 -17.71 5.38 1.44
C ALA A 31 -17.57 6.86 1.01
N ARG A 32 -16.75 7.16 -0.01
CA ARG A 32 -16.44 8.51 -0.51
C ARG A 32 -15.86 9.45 0.55
N ILE A 33 -15.15 8.89 1.52
CA ILE A 33 -14.41 9.66 2.54
C ILE A 33 -13.07 10.08 1.95
N MET A 34 -12.37 9.16 1.28
CA MET A 34 -11.12 9.44 0.58
C MET A 34 -11.35 9.52 -0.93
N ARG A 35 -10.61 10.39 -1.62
CA ARG A 35 -10.67 10.51 -3.08
C ARG A 35 -9.45 9.85 -3.71
N VAL A 36 -9.73 9.04 -4.73
CA VAL A 36 -8.68 8.39 -5.52
C VAL A 36 -8.21 9.32 -6.63
N ILE A 37 -6.91 9.45 -6.77
CA ILE A 37 -6.23 10.17 -7.84
C ILE A 37 -5.90 9.18 -8.96
N GLY A 38 -6.13 9.56 -10.21
CA GLY A 38 -5.80 8.75 -11.39
C GLY A 38 -6.90 7.77 -11.84
N ARG A 39 -6.67 7.11 -12.98
CA ARG A 39 -7.62 6.16 -13.59
C ARG A 39 -7.18 4.72 -13.35
N SER A 40 -8.15 3.82 -13.18
CA SER A 40 -8.06 2.33 -13.16
C SER A 40 -6.72 1.72 -12.74
N ARG A 41 -5.69 1.75 -13.62
CA ARG A 41 -4.37 1.15 -13.41
C ARG A 41 -3.41 1.94 -12.52
N HIS A 42 -3.69 3.22 -12.27
CA HIS A 42 -2.87 4.16 -11.49
C HIS A 42 -3.69 4.82 -10.36
N ARG A 43 -4.64 4.08 -9.78
CA ARG A 43 -5.41 4.55 -8.62
C ARG A 43 -4.46 4.74 -7.44
N ALA A 44 -4.34 5.97 -6.97
CA ALA A 44 -3.54 6.35 -5.81
C ALA A 44 -4.38 7.13 -4.81
N VAL A 45 -4.02 7.04 -3.53
CA VAL A 45 -4.53 7.91 -2.45
C VAL A 45 -3.46 8.91 -2.06
N SER A 46 -3.87 10.04 -1.50
CA SER A 46 -2.93 11.10 -1.11
C SER A 46 -2.24 10.77 0.21
N GLY A 47 -1.08 11.38 0.46
CA GLY A 47 -0.42 11.34 1.77
C GLY A 47 -1.30 11.79 2.93
N LEU A 48 -2.16 12.79 2.69
CA LEU A 48 -3.14 13.26 3.69
C LEU A 48 -4.16 12.18 4.04
N ASP A 49 -4.60 11.40 3.06
CA ASP A 49 -5.50 10.26 3.29
C ASP A 49 -4.80 9.17 4.11
N VAL A 50 -3.50 8.93 3.88
CA VAL A 50 -2.69 7.98 4.67
C VAL A 50 -2.57 8.44 6.13
N LEU A 51 -2.36 9.74 6.37
CA LEU A 51 -2.34 10.30 7.72
C LEU A 51 -3.69 10.10 8.44
N TYR A 52 -4.80 10.35 7.75
CA TYR A 52 -6.14 10.08 8.29
C TYR A 52 -6.33 8.60 8.65
N LEU A 53 -5.93 7.69 7.75
CA LEU A 53 -6.02 6.25 7.99
C LEU A 53 -5.21 5.82 9.22
N GLY A 54 -3.98 6.32 9.34
CA GLY A 54 -3.12 6.05 10.50
C GLY A 54 -3.71 6.60 11.79
N ALA A 55 -4.20 7.84 11.78
CA ALA A 55 -4.76 8.52 12.95
C ALA A 55 -6.04 7.87 13.48
N THR A 56 -6.79 7.18 12.62
CA THR A 56 -8.11 6.61 12.98
C THR A 56 -8.09 5.08 13.05
N ARG A 57 -6.94 4.43 12.87
CA ARG A 57 -6.84 2.97 12.69
C ARG A 57 -7.45 2.14 13.82
N ASP A 58 -7.39 2.65 15.05
CA ASP A 58 -7.81 1.90 16.25
C ASP A 58 -9.27 2.14 16.62
N VAL A 59 -9.90 3.20 16.10
CA VAL A 59 -11.23 3.66 16.53
C VAL A 59 -12.24 3.78 15.39
N ARG A 60 -11.81 3.71 14.12
CA ARG A 60 -12.68 3.94 12.95
C ARG A 60 -13.89 2.99 12.87
N GLU A 61 -13.78 1.78 13.43
CA GLU A 61 -14.83 0.75 13.28
C GLU A 61 -16.05 1.06 14.15
N ASP A 62 -15.84 1.81 15.24
CA ASP A 62 -16.88 2.27 16.15
C ASP A 62 -17.50 3.61 15.69
N MET A 63 -17.03 4.17 14.57
CA MET A 63 -17.44 5.48 14.09
C MET A 63 -18.44 5.40 12.94
N SER A 64 -19.45 6.26 13.00
CA SER A 64 -20.35 6.47 11.86
C SER A 64 -19.58 7.01 10.65
N PRO A 65 -20.05 6.76 9.41
CA PRO A 65 -19.45 7.34 8.21
C PRO A 65 -19.36 8.87 8.24
N GLN A 66 -20.34 9.54 8.85
CA GLN A 66 -20.36 10.99 8.99
C GLN A 66 -19.24 11.49 9.91
N LEU A 67 -19.02 10.80 11.05
CA LEU A 67 -17.94 11.16 11.97
C LEU A 67 -16.56 10.93 11.34
N ARG A 68 -16.38 9.81 10.66
CA ARG A 68 -15.15 9.52 9.90
C ARG A 68 -14.84 10.60 8.87
N LYS A 69 -15.86 11.06 8.13
CA LYS A 69 -15.71 12.17 7.17
C LYS A 69 -15.30 13.48 7.84
N ARG A 70 -15.94 13.85 8.96
CA ARG A 70 -15.58 15.06 9.72
C ARG A 70 -14.15 14.99 10.28
N LEU A 71 -13.72 13.81 10.75
CA LEU A 71 -12.35 13.58 11.19
C LEU A 71 -11.35 13.71 10.05
N HIS A 72 -11.65 13.13 8.89
CA HIS A 72 -10.84 13.29 7.68
C HIS A 72 -10.67 14.78 7.33
N ASP A 73 -11.76 15.54 7.27
CA ASP A 73 -11.71 16.98 6.97
C ASP A 73 -10.87 17.73 8.03
N ALA A 74 -11.06 17.43 9.32
CA ALA A 74 -10.33 18.07 10.42
C ALA A 74 -8.82 17.78 10.37
N ILE A 75 -8.44 16.52 10.15
CA ILE A 75 -7.04 16.08 10.05
C ILE A 75 -6.38 16.70 8.82
N THR A 76 -7.02 16.60 7.65
CA THR A 76 -6.43 17.13 6.41
C THR A 76 -6.28 18.65 6.46
N THR A 77 -7.22 19.36 7.09
CA THR A 77 -7.14 20.81 7.32
C THR A 77 -6.00 21.15 8.28
N ALA A 78 -5.92 20.45 9.41
CA ALA A 78 -4.85 20.67 10.39
C ALA A 78 -3.46 20.48 9.77
N VAL A 79 -3.25 19.44 8.96
CA VAL A 79 -1.97 19.20 8.28
C VAL A 79 -1.65 20.32 7.27
N LYS A 80 -2.62 20.73 6.44
CA LYS A 80 -2.44 21.80 5.45
C LYS A 80 -2.06 23.13 6.10
N GLU A 81 -2.63 23.41 7.26
CA GLU A 81 -2.36 24.61 8.04
C GLU A 81 -1.19 24.45 9.02
N ALA A 82 -0.44 23.35 8.93
CA ALA A 82 0.69 23.05 9.81
C ALA A 82 0.37 23.08 11.31
N ARG A 83 -0.87 22.74 11.68
CA ARG A 83 -1.31 22.61 13.07
C ARG A 83 -0.86 21.28 13.64
N LYS A 84 -0.42 21.29 14.92
CA LYS A 84 0.02 20.08 15.63
C LYS A 84 -1.14 19.21 16.13
N ILE A 85 -2.33 19.78 16.26
CA ILE A 85 -3.52 19.14 16.80
C ILE A 85 -4.68 19.39 15.84
N ALA A 86 -5.37 18.33 15.44
CA ALA A 86 -6.66 18.43 14.78
C ALA A 86 -7.77 18.41 15.83
N LYS A 87 -8.67 19.39 15.77
CA LYS A 87 -9.79 19.51 16.70
C LYS A 87 -11.09 19.17 15.99
N LEU A 88 -11.91 18.33 16.61
CA LEU A 88 -13.26 18.03 16.16
C LEU A 88 -14.19 17.94 17.36
N ASP A 89 -15.10 18.91 17.50
CA ASP A 89 -15.96 19.04 18.68
C ASP A 89 -15.11 19.00 19.97
N MET A 90 -15.22 17.92 20.77
CA MET A 90 -14.46 17.72 22.01
C MET A 90 -13.18 16.88 21.80
N PHE A 91 -12.95 16.36 20.60
CA PHE A 91 -11.81 15.50 20.28
C PHE A 91 -10.59 16.33 19.88
N GLU A 92 -9.45 16.02 20.48
CA GLU A 92 -8.14 16.55 20.11
C GLU A 92 -7.24 15.40 19.64
N LEU A 93 -6.82 15.44 18.38
CA LEU A 93 -5.96 14.42 17.78
C LEU A 93 -4.57 14.99 17.56
N PRO A 94 -3.53 14.48 18.26
CA PRO A 94 -2.16 14.93 18.06
C PRO A 94 -1.62 14.41 16.72
N ILE A 95 -1.50 15.31 15.74
CA ILE A 95 -1.09 14.98 14.38
C ILE A 95 0.41 14.67 14.30
N ALA A 96 1.24 15.35 15.09
CA ALA A 96 2.68 15.23 15.01
C ALA A 96 3.19 13.79 15.28
N ALA A 97 2.55 13.07 16.20
CA ALA A 97 2.92 11.69 16.53
C ALA A 97 2.57 10.74 15.37
N VAL A 98 1.34 10.86 14.85
CA VAL A 98 0.88 10.08 13.69
C VAL A 98 1.76 10.38 12.48
N GLU A 99 1.99 11.65 12.17
CA GLU A 99 2.82 12.05 11.04
C GLU A 99 4.24 11.49 11.13
N LYS A 100 4.86 11.50 12.32
CA LYS A 100 6.18 10.90 12.54
C LYS A 100 6.18 9.41 12.24
N GLU A 101 5.20 8.66 12.76
CA GLU A 101 5.09 7.21 12.55
C GLU A 101 4.88 6.88 11.06
N MET A 102 3.91 7.52 10.42
CA MET A 102 3.60 7.28 9.01
C MET A 102 4.78 7.69 8.11
N ARG A 103 5.51 8.75 8.46
CA ARG A 103 6.72 9.15 7.73
C ARG A 103 7.82 8.09 7.82
N GLN A 104 8.04 7.49 9.00
CA GLN A 104 9.02 6.42 9.16
C GLN A 104 8.66 5.19 8.32
N GLN A 105 7.38 4.81 8.28
CA GLN A 105 6.92 3.71 7.44
C GLN A 105 7.06 4.03 5.95
N PHE A 106 6.77 5.28 5.55
CA PHE A 106 6.96 5.75 4.18
C PHE A 106 8.43 5.76 3.75
N ASP A 107 9.32 6.29 4.59
CA ASP A 107 10.76 6.36 4.31
C ASP A 107 11.34 4.93 4.20
N THR A 108 10.87 3.99 5.03
CA THR A 108 11.23 2.57 4.95
C THR A 108 10.80 1.96 3.62
N LEU A 109 9.55 2.18 3.20
CA LEU A 109 9.02 1.71 1.92
C LEU A 109 9.83 2.23 0.73
N GLU A 110 10.15 3.53 0.74
CA GLU A 110 10.92 4.19 -0.31
C GLU A 110 12.37 3.71 -0.39
N ARG A 111 13.05 3.60 0.77
CA ARG A 111 14.41 3.05 0.87
C ARG A 111 14.44 1.64 0.31
N MET A 112 13.52 0.78 0.75
CA MET A 112 13.43 -0.60 0.32
C MET A 112 13.28 -0.74 -1.20
N LYS A 113 12.35 0.02 -1.80
CA LYS A 113 12.11 -0.01 -3.25
C LYS A 113 13.32 0.45 -4.06
N ARG A 114 14.10 1.40 -3.53
CA ARG A 114 15.24 2.00 -4.22
C ARG A 114 16.50 1.15 -4.07
N ASP A 115 16.73 0.64 -2.87
CA ASP A 115 18.04 0.15 -2.47
C ASP A 115 18.10 -1.38 -2.42
N LEU A 116 16.98 -2.07 -2.26
CA LEU A 116 16.95 -3.52 -2.01
C LEU A 116 16.24 -4.33 -3.09
N ILE A 117 15.38 -3.71 -3.90
CA ILE A 117 14.68 -4.37 -5.00
C ILE A 117 15.06 -3.71 -6.32
N GLU A 118 15.45 -4.52 -7.32
CA GLU A 118 15.70 -4.02 -8.67
C GLU A 118 14.83 -4.76 -9.70
N SER A 119 14.41 -4.04 -10.74
CA SER A 119 13.76 -4.61 -11.92
C SER A 119 14.48 -4.09 -13.15
N ARG A 120 14.91 -5.01 -14.03
CA ARG A 120 15.63 -4.68 -15.27
C ARG A 120 14.79 -5.12 -16.46
N ALA A 121 14.38 -4.17 -17.29
CA ALA A 121 13.69 -4.47 -18.55
C ALA A 121 14.59 -5.37 -19.41
N GLY A 122 14.06 -6.52 -19.86
CA GLY A 122 14.80 -7.50 -20.66
C GLY A 122 15.39 -8.69 -19.88
N VAL A 123 15.40 -8.68 -18.55
CA VAL A 123 15.80 -9.82 -17.70
C VAL A 123 14.56 -10.41 -17.04
N ARG A 124 14.29 -11.72 -17.23
CA ARG A 124 13.07 -12.41 -16.73
C ARG A 124 11.77 -11.63 -16.96
N ALA A 125 11.60 -11.03 -18.15
CA ALA A 125 10.44 -10.17 -18.48
C ALA A 125 10.21 -8.98 -17.50
N GLY A 126 11.26 -8.50 -16.83
CA GLY A 126 11.18 -7.42 -15.84
C GLY A 126 10.77 -7.89 -14.43
N GLU A 127 10.90 -9.19 -14.12
CA GLU A 127 10.61 -9.71 -12.79
C GLU A 127 11.46 -9.00 -11.71
N PRO A 128 10.85 -8.45 -10.66
CA PRO A 128 11.57 -7.80 -9.56
C PRO A 128 12.40 -8.81 -8.76
N VAL A 129 13.70 -8.54 -8.65
CA VAL A 129 14.68 -9.37 -7.93
C VAL A 129 15.26 -8.61 -6.74
N VAL A 130 15.76 -9.35 -5.76
CA VAL A 130 16.55 -8.76 -4.67
C VAL A 130 17.87 -8.25 -5.26
N LYS A 131 18.18 -6.97 -5.01
CA LYS A 131 19.33 -6.29 -5.58
C LYS A 131 20.64 -7.01 -5.22
N GLY A 132 21.51 -7.16 -6.22
CA GLY A 132 22.76 -7.91 -6.06
C GLY A 132 22.60 -9.42 -6.24
N THR A 133 21.37 -9.91 -6.48
CA THR A 133 21.09 -11.32 -6.72
C THR A 133 20.27 -11.50 -8.01
N ARG A 134 20.07 -12.76 -8.42
CA ARG A 134 19.09 -13.12 -9.47
C ARG A 134 17.82 -13.75 -8.88
N ILE A 135 17.60 -13.57 -7.58
CA ILE A 135 16.53 -14.23 -6.83
C ILE A 135 15.29 -13.33 -6.85
N PRO A 136 14.14 -13.82 -7.36
CA PRO A 136 12.90 -13.07 -7.34
C PRO A 136 12.48 -12.71 -5.92
N ALA A 137 12.16 -11.44 -5.69
CA ALA A 137 11.67 -10.98 -4.38
C ALA A 137 10.41 -11.74 -3.94
N ARG A 138 9.54 -12.06 -4.90
CA ARG A 138 8.31 -12.82 -4.63
C ARG A 138 8.57 -14.25 -4.20
N GLN A 139 9.63 -14.88 -4.72
CA GLN A 139 10.00 -16.24 -4.31
C GLN A 139 10.34 -16.26 -2.81
N ILE A 140 11.11 -15.29 -2.34
CA ILE A 140 11.45 -15.17 -0.92
C ILE A 140 10.20 -14.92 -0.08
N ALA A 141 9.31 -14.02 -0.51
CA ALA A 141 8.05 -13.77 0.19
C ALA A 141 7.14 -15.02 0.25
N ASP A 142 7.08 -15.81 -0.83
CA ASP A 142 6.32 -17.05 -0.90
C ASP A 142 6.89 -18.11 0.07
N LEU A 143 8.22 -18.26 0.14
CA LEU A 143 8.88 -19.17 1.09
C LEU A 143 8.63 -18.79 2.55
N VAL A 144 8.73 -17.50 2.88
CA VAL A 144 8.38 -17.01 4.23
C VAL A 144 6.91 -17.32 4.56
N ARG A 145 5.99 -17.13 3.60
CA ARG A 145 4.57 -17.46 3.79
C ARG A 145 4.34 -18.96 4.00
N GLN A 146 5.19 -19.81 3.45
CA GLN A 146 5.18 -21.26 3.65
C GLN A 146 5.83 -21.70 4.98
N GLY A 147 6.36 -20.76 5.77
CA GLY A 147 6.92 -21.01 7.10
C GLY A 147 8.44 -21.11 7.15
N ALA A 148 9.16 -20.82 6.06
CA ALA A 148 10.62 -20.75 6.07
C ALA A 148 11.11 -19.68 7.05
N LYS A 149 12.10 -20.02 7.87
CA LYS A 149 12.66 -19.07 8.84
C LYS A 149 13.62 -18.11 8.18
N SER A 150 13.73 -16.89 8.71
CA SER A 150 14.65 -15.89 8.16
C SER A 150 16.10 -16.36 8.21
N GLU A 151 16.51 -17.11 9.24
CA GLU A 151 17.87 -17.65 9.35
C GLU A 151 18.19 -18.68 8.25
N GLU A 152 17.23 -19.54 7.92
CA GLU A 152 17.36 -20.54 6.84
C GLU A 152 17.52 -19.84 5.49
N LEU A 153 16.70 -18.82 5.22
CA LEU A 153 16.75 -18.06 3.97
C LEU A 153 18.03 -17.23 3.84
N GLN A 154 18.57 -16.70 4.94
CA GLN A 154 19.86 -15.99 4.92
C GLN A 154 20.98 -16.95 4.51
N HIS A 155 21.00 -18.17 5.05
CA HIS A 155 22.02 -19.16 4.74
C HIS A 155 21.88 -19.76 3.33
N GLU A 156 20.66 -20.11 2.92
CA GLU A 156 20.41 -20.76 1.62
C GLU A 156 20.63 -19.83 0.43
N PHE A 157 20.26 -18.56 0.58
CA PHE A 157 20.24 -17.58 -0.51
C PHE A 157 21.29 -16.48 -0.39
N ASP A 158 22.16 -16.53 0.63
CA ASP A 158 23.14 -15.48 0.96
C ASP A 158 22.50 -14.08 1.00
N LEU A 159 21.34 -14.01 1.68
CA LEU A 159 20.57 -12.79 1.82
C LEU A 159 20.78 -12.17 3.20
N THR A 160 20.67 -10.86 3.28
CA THR A 160 20.57 -10.14 4.55
C THR A 160 19.13 -10.14 5.06
N ARG A 161 18.95 -9.98 6.38
CA ARG A 161 17.63 -9.78 6.98
C ARG A 161 16.85 -8.62 6.35
N GLU A 162 17.52 -7.50 6.05
CA GLU A 162 16.88 -6.35 5.37
C GLU A 162 16.37 -6.72 3.97
N GLN A 163 17.12 -7.52 3.21
CA GLN A 163 16.69 -7.98 1.88
C GLN A 163 15.47 -8.92 1.95
N ILE A 164 15.41 -9.79 2.97
CA ILE A 164 14.25 -10.66 3.19
C ILE A 164 13.02 -9.84 3.56
N GLU A 165 13.17 -8.89 4.48
CA GLU A 165 12.09 -7.98 4.86
C GLU A 165 11.60 -7.15 3.66
N ALA A 166 12.53 -6.67 2.84
CA ALA A 166 12.23 -5.98 1.60
C ALA A 166 11.41 -6.82 0.63
N ALA A 167 11.76 -8.10 0.48
CA ALA A 167 11.01 -9.02 -0.36
C ALA A 167 9.57 -9.22 0.14
N ILE A 168 9.38 -9.38 1.45
CA ILE A 168 8.05 -9.53 2.08
C ILE A 168 7.20 -8.27 1.85
N ILE A 169 7.76 -7.10 2.16
CA ILE A 169 7.05 -5.82 1.99
C ILE A 169 6.73 -5.61 0.50
N PHE A 170 7.68 -5.87 -0.39
CA PHE A 170 7.50 -5.73 -1.83
C PHE A 170 6.31 -6.55 -2.34
N ASP A 171 6.21 -7.82 -1.94
CA ASP A 171 5.10 -8.68 -2.37
C ASP A 171 3.75 -8.18 -1.83
N ARG A 172 3.73 -7.68 -0.59
CA ARG A 172 2.54 -7.06 0.02
C ARG A 172 2.10 -5.79 -0.71
N VAL A 173 3.02 -4.88 -1.04
CA VAL A 173 2.67 -3.58 -1.64
C VAL A 173 2.54 -3.62 -3.16
N THR A 174 3.07 -4.68 -3.79
CA THR A 174 3.00 -4.89 -5.24
C THR A 174 2.44 -6.28 -5.51
N PRO A 175 1.18 -6.59 -5.18
CA PRO A 175 0.65 -7.95 -5.37
C PRO A 175 0.62 -8.35 -6.86
N LYS A 176 0.82 -9.64 -7.15
CA LYS A 176 0.67 -10.16 -8.53
C LYS A 176 -0.75 -9.83 -9.00
N ARG A 177 -0.85 -9.08 -10.09
CA ARG A 177 -2.14 -8.86 -10.74
C ARG A 177 -2.62 -10.19 -11.28
N GLY A 178 -3.75 -10.68 -10.78
CA GLY A 178 -4.43 -11.84 -11.38
C GLY A 178 -4.67 -11.59 -12.87
N ARG A 179 -4.78 -12.68 -13.65
CA ARG A 179 -5.15 -12.58 -15.07
C ARG A 179 -6.39 -11.69 -15.17
N PRO A 180 -6.39 -10.64 -16.03
CA PRO A 180 -7.57 -9.83 -16.25
C PRO A 180 -8.78 -10.74 -16.43
N ARG A 181 -9.88 -10.47 -15.72
CA ARG A 181 -11.11 -11.27 -15.85
C ARG A 181 -11.41 -11.37 -17.33
N ILE A 182 -11.39 -12.59 -17.87
CA ILE A 182 -11.73 -12.83 -19.28
C ILE A 182 -13.12 -12.23 -19.45
N ARG A 183 -13.22 -11.21 -20.31
CA ARG A 183 -14.50 -10.60 -20.64
C ARG A 183 -15.31 -11.73 -21.24
N LYS A 184 -16.33 -12.24 -20.53
CA LYS A 184 -17.22 -13.26 -21.08
C LYS A 184 -17.80 -12.66 -22.35
N LEU A 185 -17.36 -13.15 -23.50
CA LEU A 185 -17.95 -12.78 -24.77
C LEU A 185 -19.41 -13.21 -24.66
N ARG A 186 -20.34 -12.27 -24.83
CA ARG A 186 -21.74 -12.63 -25.09
C ARG A 186 -21.74 -13.20 -26.49
N VAL A 187 -21.61 -14.52 -26.61
CA VAL A 187 -21.85 -15.21 -27.86
C VAL A 187 -23.35 -15.10 -28.13
N THR A 188 -23.74 -14.16 -28.98
CA THR A 188 -25.14 -13.95 -29.38
C THR A 188 -25.58 -14.93 -30.46
N GLU A 189 -24.63 -15.54 -31.17
CA GLU A 189 -24.92 -16.46 -32.26
C GLU A 189 -23.83 -17.54 -32.31
N HIS A 190 -24.26 -18.80 -32.23
CA HIS A 190 -23.38 -19.94 -32.41
C HIS A 190 -23.47 -20.35 -33.88
N VAL A 191 -22.44 -20.00 -34.67
CA VAL A 191 -22.33 -20.49 -36.05
C VAL A 191 -21.74 -21.90 -35.99
N PRO A 192 -22.49 -22.94 -36.38
CA PRO A 192 -21.94 -24.29 -36.48
C PRO A 192 -20.81 -24.29 -37.51
N ALA A 193 -19.73 -25.01 -37.22
CA ALA A 193 -18.74 -25.31 -38.25
C ALA A 193 -19.40 -26.29 -39.23
N ASP A 194 -19.84 -25.79 -40.38
CA ASP A 194 -20.35 -26.62 -41.46
C ASP A 194 -19.28 -27.64 -41.90
N ARG A 195 -19.76 -28.86 -42.17
CA ARG A 195 -19.01 -30.03 -42.66
C ARG A 195 -18.60 -29.88 -44.11
#